data_AF-A0A662J503-F1
#
_entry.id   AF-A0A662J503-F1
#
_cell.length_a   1.000
_cell.length_b   1.000
_cell.length_c   1.000
_cell.angle_alpha   90.00
_cell.angle_beta   90.00
_cell.angle_gamma   90.00
#
_symmetry.space_group_name_H-M   'P 1'
#
loop_
_entity.id
_entity.type
_entity.pdbx_description
1 polymer ?
#
loop_
_entity_poly.entity_id
_entity_poly.type
_entity_poly.pdbx_seq_one_letter_code
_entity_poly.pdbx_strand_id
1 'polypeptide(L)' 'LCYLALFCSVITCSLQIYGQRYTTSTQAAIIYTLEPVFASLFSFFILHEVLSGVQYLGAMMILIATFLASTYSAE' A
#
# COMPACT_ATOMS: atom_id res chain seq x y z
N LEU A 1 8.30 10.28 -18.21
CA LEU A 1 8.58 8.82 -18.32
C LEU A 1 9.84 8.42 -17.54
N CYS A 2 11.03 8.96 -17.85
CA CYS A 2 12.28 8.53 -17.20
C CYS A 2 12.30 8.72 -15.68
N TYR A 3 11.77 9.85 -15.17
CA TYR A 3 11.64 10.10 -13.72
C TYR A 3 10.80 9.02 -13.02
N LEU A 4 9.62 8.71 -13.58
CA LEU A 4 8.73 7.68 -13.04
C LEU A 4 9.39 6.29 -13.07
N ALA A 5 10.06 5.95 -14.18
CA ALA A 5 10.73 4.66 -14.31
C ALA A 5 11.89 4.48 -13.31
N LEU A 6 12.74 5.50 -13.14
CA LEU A 6 13.88 5.42 -12.23
C LEU A 6 13.44 5.44 -10.76
N PHE A 7 12.64 6.43 -10.36
CA PHE A 7 12.27 6.58 -8.96
C PHE A 7 11.14 5.64 -8.52
N CYS A 8 10.05 5.56 -9.28
CA CYS A 8 8.90 4.76 -8.88
C CYS A 8 9.13 3.26 -9.10
N SER A 9 9.81 2.85 -10.18
CA SER A 9 10.07 1.43 -10.42
C SER A 9 11.43 0.97 -9.93
N VAL A 10 12.54 1.49 -10.48
CA VAL A 10 13.87 0.91 -10.21
C VAL A 10 14.23 1.00 -8.72
N ILE A 11 14.07 2.18 -8.11
CA ILE A 11 14.43 2.37 -6.69
C ILE A 11 13.46 1.62 -5.78
N THR A 12 12.13 1.78 -5.97
CA THR A 12 11.13 1.10 -5.13
C THR A 12 11.27 -0.41 -5.19
N CYS A 13 11.34 -1.03 -6.38
CA CYS A 13 11.50 -2.47 -6.51
C CYS A 13 12.82 -2.97 -5.92
N SER A 14 13.91 -2.20 -6.08
CA SER A 14 15.20 -2.58 -5.48
C SER A 14 15.13 -2.57 -3.95
N LEU A 15 14.54 -1.53 -3.37
CA LEU A 15 14.36 -1.41 -1.92
C LEU A 15 13.38 -2.47 -1.39
N GLN A 16 12.35 -2.78 -2.18
CA GLN A 16 11.35 -3.79 -1.87
C GLN A 16 11.96 -5.20 -1.79
N ILE A 17 12.77 -5.57 -2.79
CA ILE A 17 13.52 -6.85 -2.81
C ILE A 17 14.54 -6.88 -1.67
N TYR A 18 15.21 -5.76 -1.38
CA TYR A 18 16.14 -5.66 -0.26
C TYR A 18 15.43 -5.87 1.09
N GLY A 19 14.29 -5.23 1.31
CA GLY A 19 13.49 -5.37 2.53
C GLY A 19 12.91 -6.77 2.72
N GLN A 20 12.48 -7.42 1.65
CA GLN A 20 12.05 -8.84 1.66
C GLN A 20 13.17 -9.79 2.08
N ARG A 21 14.45 -9.41 2.00
CA ARG A 21 15.56 -10.23 2.50
C ARG A 21 15.65 -10.26 4.03
N TYR A 22 15.15 -9.24 4.71
CA TYR A 22 15.20 -9.11 6.18
C TYR A 22 13.89 -9.50 6.87
N THR A 23 12.83 -9.75 6.10
CA THR A 23 11.47 -9.99 6.58
C THR A 23 10.93 -11.28 5.98
N THR A 24 10.14 -12.05 6.74
CA THR A 24 9.52 -13.27 6.20
C THR A 24 8.44 -12.92 5.17
N SER A 25 8.20 -13.84 4.21
CA SER A 25 7.22 -13.60 3.13
C SER A 25 5.83 -13.19 3.65
N THR A 26 5.39 -13.80 4.76
CA THR A 26 4.12 -13.47 5.43
C THR A 26 4.11 -12.05 5.99
N GLN A 27 5.19 -11.63 6.67
CA GLN A 27 5.29 -10.28 7.23
C GLN A 27 5.35 -9.22 6.13
N ALA A 28 6.04 -9.49 5.01
CA ALA A 28 6.06 -8.60 3.85
C ALA A 28 4.69 -8.48 3.17
N ALA A 29 3.94 -9.58 3.08
CA ALA A 29 2.58 -9.57 2.54
C ALA A 29 1.63 -8.69 3.38
N ILE A 30 1.73 -8.76 4.71
CA ILE A 30 0.95 -7.88 5.62
C ILE A 30 1.32 -6.40 5.40
N ILE A 31 2.59 -6.09 5.16
CA ILE A 31 3.02 -4.71 4.87
C ILE A 31 2.43 -4.23 3.54
N TYR A 32 2.41 -5.06 2.49
CA TYR A 32 1.80 -4.68 1.21
C TYR A 32 0.29 -4.49 1.29
N THR A 33 -0.42 -5.26 2.12
CA THR A 33 -1.86 -5.04 2.29
C THR A 33 -2.17 -3.72 3.00
N LEU A 34 -1.21 -3.18 3.76
CA LEU A 34 -1.26 -1.83 4.36
C LEU A 34 -0.83 -0.71 3.40
N GLU A 35 -0.10 -0.99 2.31
CA GLU A 35 0.29 0.00 1.30
C GLU A 35 -0.88 0.90 0.83
N PRO A 36 -2.06 0.37 0.45
CA PRO A 36 -3.17 1.22 0.02
C PRO A 36 -3.76 2.09 1.15
N VAL A 37 -3.63 1.67 2.41
CA VAL A 37 -4.02 2.49 3.57
C VAL A 37 -3.09 3.70 3.67
N PHE A 38 -1.77 3.50 3.58
CA PHE A 38 -0.81 4.61 3.55
C PHE A 38 -0.99 5.50 2.31
N ALA A 39 -1.23 4.91 1.14
CA ALA A 39 -1.52 5.67 -0.07
C ALA A 39 -2.74 6.58 0.11
N SER A 40 -3.82 6.09 0.72
CA SER A 40 -5.00 6.90 1.03
C SER A 40 -4.71 8.02 2.03
N LEU A 41 -3.92 7.73 3.07
CA LEU A 41 -3.52 8.70 4.09
C LEU A 41 -2.65 9.82 3.51
N PHE A 42 -1.63 9.46 2.73
CA PHE A 42 -0.76 10.43 2.06
C PHE A 42 -1.49 11.21 0.96
N SER A 43 -2.43 10.59 0.24
CA SER A 43 -3.26 11.31 -0.74
C SER A 43 -4.09 12.40 -0.06
N PHE A 44 -4.73 12.10 1.08
CA PHE A 44 -5.45 13.09 1.86
C PHE A 44 -4.54 14.22 2.38
N PHE A 45 -3.35 13.88 2.90
CA PHE A 45 -2.45 14.84 3.52
C PHE A 45 -1.65 15.70 2.53
N ILE A 46 -1.19 15.13 1.41
CA ILE A 46 -0.34 15.80 0.42
C ILE A 46 -1.18 16.50 -0.65
N LEU A 47 -2.24 15.84 -1.12
CA LEU A 47 -3.05 16.32 -2.23
C LEU A 47 -4.18 17.25 -1.77
N HIS A 48 -4.52 17.22 -0.46
CA HIS A 48 -5.64 17.97 0.14
C HIS A 48 -6.98 17.80 -0.62
N GLU A 49 -7.12 16.74 -1.43
CA GLU A 49 -8.35 16.48 -2.14
C GLU A 49 -9.41 15.99 -1.16
N VAL A 50 -10.52 16.72 -1.09
CA VAL A 50 -11.70 16.30 -0.34
C VAL A 50 -12.27 15.09 -1.06
N LEU A 51 -12.12 13.91 -0.46
CA LEU A 51 -12.57 12.68 -1.08
C LEU A 51 -14.08 12.75 -1.35
N SER A 52 -14.46 12.59 -2.62
CA SER A 52 -15.86 12.45 -3.03
C SER A 52 -16.48 11.22 -2.35
N GLY A 53 -17.81 11.20 -2.15
CA GLY A 53 -18.49 10.10 -1.45
C GLY A 53 -18.18 8.70 -2.02
N VAL A 54 -17.90 8.60 -3.33
CA VAL A 54 -17.48 7.36 -3.99
C VAL A 54 -16.08 6.92 -3.57
N GLN A 55 -15.16 7.86 -3.36
CA GLN A 55 -13.79 7.57 -2.91
C GLN A 55 -13.77 7.13 -1.45
N TYR A 56 -14.69 7.63 -0.63
CA TYR A 56 -14.90 7.14 0.74
C TYR A 56 -15.39 5.69 0.76
N LEU A 57 -16.31 5.34 -0.15
CA LEU A 57 -16.75 3.95 -0.32
C LEU A 57 -15.59 3.03 -0.75
N GLY A 58 -14.76 3.48 -1.70
CA GLY A 58 -13.57 2.77 -2.12
C GLY A 58 -12.55 2.57 -0.98
N ALA A 59 -12.31 3.61 -0.18
CA ALA A 59 -11.41 3.54 0.98
C ALA A 59 -11.91 2.54 2.04
N MET A 60 -13.21 2.53 2.34
CA MET A 60 -13.81 1.55 3.26
C MET A 60 -13.68 0.13 2.72
N MET A 61 -13.85 -0.06 1.41
CA MET A 61 -13.73 -1.37 0.76
C MET A 61 -12.29 -1.91 0.81
N ILE A 62 -11.30 -1.04 0.61
CA ILE A 62 -9.88 -1.35 0.78
C ILE A 62 -9.60 -1.75 2.24
N LEU A 63 -10.04 -0.96 3.22
CA LEU A 63 -9.83 -1.27 4.64
C LEU A 63 -10.40 -2.64 5.03
N ILE A 64 -11.63 -2.96 4.57
CA ILE A 64 -12.27 -4.25 4.81
C ILE A 64 -11.47 -5.39 4.17
N ALA A 65 -11.01 -5.20 2.92
CA ALA A 65 -10.21 -6.20 2.21
C ALA A 65 -8.86 -6.44 2.90
N THR A 66 -8.17 -5.39 3.32
CA THR A 66 -6.91 -5.46 4.08
C THR A 66 -7.09 -6.19 5.40
N PHE A 67 -8.19 -5.90 6.12
CA PHE A 67 -8.52 -6.56 7.39
C PHE A 67 -8.77 -8.06 7.19
N LEU A 68 -9.59 -8.45 6.20
CA LEU A 68 -9.85 -9.85 5.84
C LEU A 68 -8.58 -10.59 5.43
N ALA A 69 -7.72 -9.97 4.63
CA ALA A 69 -6.45 -10.56 4.21
C ALA A 69 -5.51 -10.80 5.41
N SER A 70 -5.51 -9.87 6.37
CA SER A 70 -4.73 -10.01 7.60
C SER A 70 -5.23 -11.16 8.47
N THR A 71 -6.54 -11.41 8.54
CA THR A 71 -7.10 -12.53 9.32
C THR A 71 -6.85 -13.87 8.65
N TYR A 72 -6.92 -13.95 7.32
CA TYR A 72 -6.65 -15.18 6.56
C TYR A 72 -5.17 -15.61 6.58
N SER A 73 -4.23 -14.66 6.69
CA SER A 73 -2.80 -14.97 6.87
C SER A 73 -2.43 -15.36 8.30
N ALA A 74 -3.34 -15.20 9.27
CA ALA A 74 -3.13 -15.58 10.66
C ALA A 74 -3.54 -17.04 10.96
N GLU A 75 -4.00 -17.78 9.95
CA GLU A 75 -4.32 -19.22 9.96
C GLU A 75 -3.23 -20.02 9.23
#